data_AF-A0A8B9H1C6-F1
#
_entry.id   AF-A0A8B9H1C6-F1
#
_cell.length_a   1.000
_cell.length_b   1.000
_cell.length_c   1.000
_cell.angle_alpha   90.00
_cell.angle_beta   90.00
_cell.angle_gamma   90.00
#
_symmetry.space_group_name_H-M   'P 1'
#
loop_
_entity.id
_entity.type
_entity.pdbx_description
1 polymer ?
#
loop_
_entity_poly.entity_id
_entity_poly.type
_entity_poly.pdbx_seq_one_letter_code
_entity_poly.pdbx_strand_id
1 'polypeptide(L)'
;MLKLSSGCAAALLLLICTAAAQSPVPVSAPCRSFTTCDTCLTNVSCLWCNTNSSCTEYPVSYVIPPASVCQLSQARWGVCWVNFEALIIAMAVVGGVLLLSITVCCCCCCCRCCRSPRPDRDEEEFVRRREEIKQRSDDRKSERRARHDEIRKKYGLIPDSDHPYSRFENE
;
A
#
# COMPACT_ATOMS: atom_id res chain seq x y z
N MET A 1 -0.86 17.84 -12.08
CA MET A 1 0.05 17.73 -10.91
C MET A 1 -0.23 16.41 -10.20
N LEU A 2 0.58 15.39 -10.49
CA LEU A 2 0.44 14.07 -9.85
C LEU A 2 0.89 14.20 -8.38
N LYS A 3 -0.05 14.08 -7.44
CA LYS A 3 0.27 13.92 -6.02
C LYS A 3 0.80 12.50 -5.80
N LEU A 4 2.09 12.31 -6.08
CA LEU A 4 2.83 11.13 -5.63
C LEU A 4 2.87 11.21 -4.10
N SER A 5 2.33 10.22 -3.39
CA SER A 5 2.33 10.23 -1.94
C SER A 5 3.78 10.35 -1.44
N SER A 6 3.99 11.23 -0.46
CA SER A 6 5.31 11.65 0.06
C SER A 6 6.23 10.46 0.41
N GLY A 7 5.64 9.31 0.81
CA GLY A 7 6.39 8.08 1.10
C GLY A 7 6.90 7.32 -0.14
N CYS A 8 6.15 7.29 -1.24
CA CYS A 8 6.56 6.60 -2.47
C CYS A 8 7.65 7.36 -3.23
N ALA A 9 7.62 8.70 -3.19
CA ALA A 9 8.65 9.54 -3.79
C ALA A 9 10.00 9.37 -3.09
N ALA A 10 10.01 9.34 -1.76
CA ALA A 10 11.22 9.20 -0.96
C ALA A 10 11.89 7.82 -1.13
N ALA A 11 11.09 6.74 -1.19
CA ALA A 11 11.60 5.38 -1.42
C ALA A 11 12.19 5.21 -2.82
N LEU A 12 11.56 5.80 -3.84
CA LEU A 12 12.05 5.76 -5.22
C LEU A 12 13.32 6.61 -5.39
N LEU A 13 13.40 7.78 -4.75
CA LEU A 13 14.59 8.64 -4.75
C LEU A 13 15.80 7.99 -4.04
N LEU A 14 15.58 7.28 -2.94
CA LEU A 14 16.64 6.54 -2.24
C LEU A 14 17.20 5.37 -3.08
N LEU A 15 16.36 4.72 -3.89
CA LEU A 15 16.78 3.65 -4.81
C LEU A 15 17.55 4.17 -6.04
N ILE A 16 17.29 5.39 -6.49
CA ILE A 16 17.98 5.97 -7.68
C ILE A 16 19.37 6.51 -7.29
N CYS A 17 19.55 7.02 -6.07
CA CYS A 17 20.84 7.56 -5.63
C CYS A 17 21.94 6.50 -5.43
N THR A 18 21.60 5.23 -5.25
CA THR A 18 22.60 4.15 -5.09
C THR A 18 23.16 3.62 -6.41
N ALA A 19 22.60 4.01 -7.56
CA ALA A 19 23.03 3.53 -8.88
C ALA A 19 24.14 4.38 -9.54
N ALA A 20 24.53 5.52 -8.96
CA ALA A 20 25.51 6.44 -9.53
C ALA A 20 26.92 6.26 -8.95
N ALA A 21 27.43 5.03 -8.95
CA ALA A 21 28.84 4.75 -8.67
C ALA A 21 29.35 3.66 -9.63
N GLN A 22 29.46 3.99 -10.92
CA GLN A 22 30.24 3.19 -11.85
C GLN A 22 31.69 3.68 -11.77
N SER A 23 32.50 2.93 -11.02
CA SER A 23 33.95 3.05 -11.03
C SER A 23 34.49 2.83 -12.45
N PRO A 24 35.58 3.53 -12.84
CA PRO A 24 36.20 3.37 -14.15
C PRO A 24 36.65 1.92 -14.33
N VAL A 25 36.18 1.31 -15.42
CA VAL A 25 36.47 -0.09 -15.78
C VAL A 25 37.99 -0.24 -15.92
N PRO A 26 38.68 -1.02 -15.06
CA PRO A 26 40.08 -1.32 -15.28
C PRO A 26 40.19 -2.12 -16.59
N VAL A 27 41.15 -1.74 -17.44
CA VAL A 27 41.52 -2.46 -18.66
C VAL A 27 41.77 -3.93 -18.33
N SER A 28 40.74 -4.76 -18.52
CA SER A 28 40.73 -6.16 -18.10
C SER A 28 41.33 -7.03 -19.20
N ALA A 29 42.05 -8.07 -18.78
CA ALA A 29 42.52 -9.11 -19.68
C ALA A 29 41.33 -9.72 -20.44
N PRO A 30 41.51 -10.16 -21.71
CA PRO A 30 40.42 -10.75 -22.50
C PRO A 30 39.84 -11.94 -21.75
N CYS A 31 38.50 -12.04 -21.64
CA CYS A 31 37.82 -13.04 -20.81
C CYS A 31 38.32 -14.49 -21.06
N ARG A 32 38.77 -14.78 -22.29
CA ARG A 32 39.30 -16.09 -22.68
C ARG A 32 40.57 -16.54 -21.95
N SER A 33 41.27 -15.64 -21.24
CA SER A 33 42.46 -16.01 -20.46
C SER A 33 42.13 -16.72 -19.15
N PHE A 34 40.88 -16.64 -18.69
CA PHE A 34 40.45 -17.23 -17.42
C PHE A 34 39.92 -18.65 -17.61
N THR A 35 40.43 -19.58 -16.80
CA THR A 35 40.10 -21.01 -16.85
C THR A 35 39.23 -21.47 -15.69
N THR A 36 38.95 -20.59 -14.72
CA THR A 36 38.08 -20.90 -13.58
C THR A 36 36.91 -19.92 -13.53
N CYS A 37 35.78 -20.41 -13.03
CA CYS A 37 34.54 -19.64 -12.94
C CYS A 37 34.71 -18.37 -12.09
N ASP A 38 35.34 -18.47 -10.91
CA ASP A 38 35.52 -17.31 -10.02
C ASP A 38 36.44 -16.25 -10.62
N THR A 39 37.52 -16.65 -11.32
CA THR A 39 38.42 -15.69 -11.98
C THR A 39 37.79 -15.07 -13.21
N CYS A 40 37.01 -15.83 -13.98
CA CYS A 40 36.26 -15.35 -15.13
C CYS A 40 35.24 -14.26 -14.74
N LEU A 41 34.49 -14.49 -13.65
CA LEU A 41 33.40 -13.63 -13.23
C LEU A 41 33.84 -12.43 -12.38
N THR A 42 35.15 -12.24 -12.17
CA THR A 42 35.69 -11.00 -11.61
C THR A 42 35.30 -9.78 -12.45
N ASN A 43 35.18 -9.98 -13.76
CA ASN A 43 34.76 -8.95 -14.70
C ASN A 43 33.29 -9.19 -15.09
N VAL A 44 32.44 -8.19 -14.83
CA VAL A 44 31.01 -8.24 -15.19
C VAL A 44 30.75 -8.30 -16.69
N SER A 45 31.74 -8.00 -17.52
CA SER A 45 31.70 -8.12 -18.98
C SER A 45 31.93 -9.55 -19.48
N CYS A 46 32.32 -10.48 -18.61
CA CYS A 46 32.58 -11.88 -18.96
C CYS A 46 31.40 -12.79 -18.58
N LEU A 47 31.26 -13.88 -19.33
CA LEU A 47 30.28 -14.95 -19.13
C LEU A 47 31.02 -16.29 -19.01
N TRP A 48 30.66 -17.07 -17.99
CA TRP A 48 31.17 -18.43 -17.80
C TRP A 48 30.12 -19.46 -18.25
N CYS A 49 30.55 -20.45 -19.06
CA CYS A 49 29.72 -21.57 -19.44
C CYS A 49 30.19 -22.85 -18.76
N ASN A 50 29.32 -23.46 -17.95
CA ASN A 50 29.68 -24.67 -17.22
C ASN A 50 29.75 -25.92 -18.11
N THR A 51 28.99 -25.95 -19.22
CA THR A 51 28.97 -27.10 -20.16
C THR A 51 30.33 -27.36 -20.80
N ASN A 52 31.01 -26.30 -21.25
CA ASN A 52 32.31 -26.40 -21.94
C ASN A 52 33.47 -25.88 -21.07
N SER A 53 33.21 -25.50 -19.82
CA SER A 53 34.19 -24.87 -18.91
C SER A 53 34.97 -23.72 -19.55
N SER A 54 34.25 -22.85 -20.28
CA SER A 54 34.86 -21.77 -21.08
C SER A 54 34.41 -20.39 -20.60
N CYS A 55 35.35 -19.46 -20.51
CA CYS A 55 35.09 -18.04 -20.27
C CYS A 55 35.07 -17.27 -21.60
N THR A 56 33.98 -16.53 -21.85
CA THR A 56 33.78 -15.75 -23.08
C THR A 56 33.27 -14.36 -22.75
N GLU A 57 33.47 -13.39 -23.64
CA GLU A 57 32.88 -12.07 -23.47
C GLU A 57 31.35 -12.14 -23.62
N TYR A 58 30.65 -11.49 -22.70
CA TYR A 58 29.21 -11.35 -22.79
C TYR A 58 28.88 -10.33 -23.89
N PRO A 59 28.19 -10.74 -24.98
CA PRO A 59 27.90 -9.83 -26.07
C PRO A 59 26.87 -8.79 -25.61
N VAL A 60 27.31 -7.55 -25.38
CA VAL A 60 26.44 -6.41 -25.00
C VAL A 60 25.35 -6.10 -26.02
N SER A 61 25.45 -6.65 -27.24
CA SER A 61 24.44 -6.55 -28.28
C SER A 61 23.13 -7.27 -27.94
N TYR A 62 23.16 -8.27 -27.04
CA TYR A 62 21.98 -9.06 -26.69
C TYR A 62 21.77 -9.09 -25.17
N VAL A 63 20.55 -8.76 -24.73
CA VAL A 63 20.18 -8.74 -23.31
C VAL A 63 20.17 -10.13 -22.68
N ILE A 64 19.96 -11.18 -23.49
CA ILE A 64 20.02 -12.59 -23.08
C ILE A 64 20.95 -13.31 -24.05
N PRO A 65 21.97 -14.04 -23.58
CA PRO A 65 22.87 -14.76 -24.45
C PRO A 65 22.09 -15.86 -25.18
N PRO A 66 22.28 -16.03 -26.50
CA PRO A 66 21.59 -17.06 -27.25
C PRO A 66 22.04 -18.45 -26.76
N ALA A 67 21.11 -19.41 -26.76
CA ALA A 67 21.36 -20.78 -26.29
C ALA A 67 22.48 -21.50 -27.07
N SER A 68 22.82 -21.02 -28.26
CA SER A 68 23.95 -21.50 -29.07
C SER A 68 25.31 -21.26 -28.44
N VAL A 69 25.47 -20.23 -27.59
CA VAL A 69 26.72 -19.93 -26.90
C VAL A 69 26.83 -20.73 -25.61
N CYS A 70 25.75 -20.74 -24.81
CA CYS A 70 25.62 -21.58 -23.63
C CYS A 70 24.15 -21.72 -23.25
N GLN A 71 23.77 -22.87 -22.71
CA GLN A 71 22.43 -23.04 -22.17
C GLN A 71 22.23 -22.17 -20.94
N LEU A 72 21.06 -21.53 -20.83
CA LEU A 72 20.75 -20.57 -19.76
C LEU A 72 20.91 -21.14 -18.33
N SER A 73 20.66 -22.44 -18.18
CA SER A 73 20.81 -23.18 -16.92
C SER A 73 22.26 -23.46 -16.54
N GLN A 74 23.21 -23.34 -17.47
CA GLN A 74 24.65 -23.60 -17.28
C GLN A 74 25.49 -22.33 -17.38
N ALA A 75 24.93 -21.25 -17.91
CA ALA A 75 25.55 -19.94 -17.97
C ALA A 75 25.60 -19.29 -16.57
N ARG A 76 26.72 -18.67 -16.23
CA ARG A 76 26.94 -17.93 -14.97
C ARG A 76 27.40 -16.52 -15.30
N TRP A 77 26.93 -15.54 -14.53
CA TRP A 77 27.25 -14.13 -14.72
C TRP A 77 27.37 -13.41 -13.38
N GLY A 78 28.45 -12.66 -13.19
CA GLY A 78 28.80 -11.93 -11.95
C GLY A 78 29.17 -12.82 -10.74
N VAL A 79 28.49 -13.96 -10.57
CA VAL A 79 28.70 -14.92 -9.48
C VAL A 79 28.66 -16.36 -10.00
N CYS A 80 29.50 -17.24 -9.43
CA CYS A 80 29.62 -18.61 -9.92
C CYS A 80 28.49 -19.54 -9.45
N TRP A 81 27.92 -19.30 -8.27
CA TRP A 81 26.97 -20.22 -7.66
C TRP A 81 25.53 -20.09 -8.17
N VAL A 82 25.16 -18.99 -8.84
CA VAL A 82 23.80 -18.76 -9.39
C VAL A 82 23.78 -18.91 -10.92
N ASN A 83 22.76 -19.58 -11.45
CA ASN A 83 22.55 -19.72 -12.90
C ASN A 83 22.00 -18.42 -13.50
N PHE A 84 22.31 -18.14 -14.75
CA PHE A 84 21.75 -17.00 -15.48
C PHE A 84 20.22 -17.05 -15.52
N GLU A 85 19.65 -18.24 -15.69
CA GLU A 85 18.20 -18.48 -15.61
C GLU A 85 17.61 -18.03 -14.26
N ALA A 86 18.24 -18.41 -13.14
CA ALA A 86 17.78 -18.02 -11.81
C ALA A 86 17.92 -16.51 -11.57
N LEU A 87 18.97 -15.87 -12.11
CA LEU A 87 19.14 -14.41 -12.06
C LEU A 87 18.02 -13.69 -12.81
N ILE A 88 17.65 -14.15 -14.01
CA ILE A 88 16.52 -13.56 -14.77
C ILE A 88 15.22 -13.69 -13.98
N ILE A 89 14.93 -14.88 -13.44
CA ILE A 89 13.71 -15.10 -12.65
C ILE A 89 13.68 -14.16 -11.45
N ALA A 90 14.79 -14.04 -10.70
CA ALA A 90 14.87 -13.15 -9.56
C ALA A 90 14.60 -11.68 -9.93
N MET A 91 15.21 -11.19 -11.02
CA MET A 91 14.99 -9.82 -11.51
C MET A 91 13.55 -9.62 -11.99
N ALA A 92 12.95 -10.62 -12.64
CA ALA A 92 11.56 -10.58 -13.08
C ALA A 92 10.59 -10.55 -11.89
N VAL A 93 10.84 -11.32 -10.82
CA VAL A 93 10.02 -11.28 -9.60
C VAL A 93 10.15 -9.93 -8.89
N VAL A 94 11.37 -9.43 -8.70
CA VAL A 94 11.59 -8.12 -8.05
C VAL A 94 10.94 -7.00 -8.86
N GLY A 95 11.17 -6.96 -10.18
CA GLY A 95 10.53 -6.00 -11.08
C GLY A 95 9.01 -6.14 -11.11
N GLY A 96 8.49 -7.36 -11.15
CA GLY A 96 7.06 -7.64 -11.15
C GLY A 96 6.37 -7.21 -9.87
N VAL A 97 6.95 -7.50 -8.71
CA VAL A 97 6.43 -7.07 -7.39
C VAL A 97 6.48 -5.54 -7.28
N LEU A 98 7.57 -4.91 -7.76
CA LEU A 98 7.68 -3.45 -7.76
C LEU A 98 6.58 -2.82 -8.65
N LEU A 99 6.41 -3.30 -9.88
CA LEU A 99 5.38 -2.81 -10.80
C LEU A 99 3.97 -3.05 -10.26
N LEU A 100 3.70 -4.22 -9.69
CA LEU A 100 2.41 -4.54 -9.08
C LEU A 100 2.14 -3.66 -7.87
N SER A 101 3.13 -3.45 -7.00
CA SER A 101 3.00 -2.57 -5.84
C SER A 101 2.72 -1.13 -6.24
N ILE A 102 3.39 -0.61 -7.27
CA ILE A 102 3.15 0.73 -7.82
C ILE A 102 1.76 0.80 -8.45
N THR A 103 1.37 -0.19 -9.25
CA THR A 103 0.06 -0.22 -9.91
C THR A 103 -1.07 -0.26 -8.89
N VAL A 104 -0.98 -1.13 -7.88
CA VAL A 104 -1.96 -1.20 -6.78
C VAL A 104 -1.94 0.08 -5.96
N CYS A 105 -0.77 0.62 -5.63
CA CYS A 105 -0.67 1.88 -4.89
C CYS A 105 -1.27 3.04 -5.67
N CYS A 106 -1.02 3.15 -6.98
CA CYS A 106 -1.58 4.19 -7.84
C CYS A 106 -3.09 3.99 -8.08
N CYS A 107 -3.56 2.76 -8.33
CA CYS A 107 -4.99 2.49 -8.48
C CYS A 107 -5.74 2.71 -7.16
N CYS A 108 -5.21 2.27 -6.02
CA CYS A 108 -5.84 2.48 -4.73
C CYS A 108 -5.74 3.94 -4.28
N CYS A 109 -4.58 4.60 -4.37
CA CYS A 109 -4.40 5.97 -3.90
C CYS A 109 -4.99 7.00 -4.88
N CYS A 110 -4.83 6.86 -6.19
CA CYS A 110 -5.37 7.83 -7.15
C CYS A 110 -6.85 7.58 -7.45
N CYS A 111 -7.31 6.31 -7.55
CA CYS A 111 -8.74 6.06 -7.79
C CYS A 111 -9.60 6.13 -6.52
N ARG A 112 -9.10 5.84 -5.29
CA ARG A 112 -9.84 6.17 -4.04
C ARG A 112 -9.70 7.63 -3.60
N CYS A 113 -8.68 8.37 -4.04
CA CYS A 113 -8.68 9.83 -3.79
C CYS A 113 -9.61 10.58 -4.76
N CYS A 114 -9.83 10.05 -5.99
CA CYS A 114 -10.74 10.65 -6.97
C CYS A 114 -12.18 10.12 -6.90
N ARG A 115 -12.39 8.85 -6.54
CA ARG A 115 -13.67 8.38 -6.00
C ARG A 115 -13.49 8.37 -4.50
N SER A 116 -13.97 9.37 -3.79
CA SER A 116 -14.16 9.22 -2.35
C SER A 116 -14.77 7.83 -2.09
N PRO A 117 -14.10 6.87 -1.43
CA PRO A 117 -14.88 6.05 -0.53
C PRO A 117 -15.35 7.09 0.48
N ARG A 118 -16.62 7.49 0.43
CA ARG A 118 -17.22 8.13 1.60
C ARG A 118 -17.76 6.97 2.45
N PRO A 119 -16.95 6.28 3.27
CA PRO A 119 -17.55 5.60 4.40
C PRO A 119 -18.23 6.63 5.31
N ASP A 120 -17.80 7.90 5.26
CA ASP A 120 -18.48 9.07 5.85
C ASP A 120 -19.95 9.16 5.48
N ARG A 121 -20.35 8.87 4.23
CA ARG A 121 -21.75 9.03 3.82
C ARG A 121 -22.63 7.99 4.50
N ASP A 122 -22.15 6.75 4.57
CA ASP A 122 -22.89 5.67 5.23
C ASP A 122 -22.89 5.90 6.75
N GLU A 123 -21.76 6.32 7.34
CA GLU A 123 -21.66 6.67 8.77
C GLU A 123 -22.54 7.86 9.16
N GLU A 124 -22.54 8.94 8.37
CA GLU A 124 -23.43 10.11 8.54
C GLU A 124 -24.90 9.69 8.51
N GLU A 125 -25.28 8.79 7.59
CA GLU A 125 -26.65 8.31 7.46
C GLU A 125 -27.05 7.42 8.66
N PHE A 126 -26.13 6.63 9.20
CA PHE A 126 -26.32 5.86 10.44
C PHE A 126 -26.48 6.78 11.66
N VAL A 127 -25.68 7.84 11.78
CA VAL A 127 -25.76 8.82 12.86
C VAL A 127 -27.11 9.56 12.80
N ARG A 128 -27.50 10.05 11.62
CA ARG A 128 -28.78 10.73 11.41
C ARG A 128 -29.98 9.85 11.78
N ARG A 129 -29.97 8.58 11.36
CA ARG A 129 -31.04 7.63 11.72
C ARG A 129 -31.11 7.38 13.22
N ARG A 130 -29.96 7.30 13.90
CA ARG A 130 -29.90 7.12 15.36
C ARG A 130 -30.46 8.34 16.10
N GLU A 131 -30.14 9.54 15.63
CA GLU A 131 -30.66 10.79 16.18
C GLU A 131 -32.18 10.92 15.98
N GLU A 132 -32.70 10.62 14.78
CA GLU A 132 -34.14 10.66 14.49
C GLU A 132 -34.95 9.68 15.38
N ILE A 133 -34.39 8.50 15.68
CA ILE A 133 -35.03 7.53 16.58
C ILE A 133 -35.00 8.03 18.02
N LYS A 134 -33.86 8.59 18.46
CA LYS A 134 -33.71 9.15 19.79
C LYS A 134 -34.68 10.30 20.01
N GLN A 135 -34.78 11.21 19.04
CA GLN A 135 -35.70 12.35 19.08
C GLN A 135 -37.16 11.90 19.18
N ARG A 136 -37.58 10.94 18.35
CA ARG A 136 -38.94 10.36 18.46
C ARG A 136 -39.22 9.69 19.81
N SER A 137 -38.22 9.09 20.43
CA SER A 137 -38.36 8.52 21.78
C SER A 137 -38.50 9.61 22.83
N ASP A 138 -37.71 10.67 22.72
CA ASP A 138 -37.73 11.81 23.65
C ASP A 138 -39.04 12.61 23.53
N ASP A 139 -39.57 12.80 22.32
CA ASP A 139 -40.87 13.43 22.08
C ASP A 139 -42.03 12.63 22.70
N ARG A 140 -42.02 11.30 22.56
CA ARG A 140 -43.01 10.44 23.23
C ARG A 140 -42.88 10.48 24.75
N LYS A 141 -41.68 10.74 25.27
CA LYS A 141 -41.42 10.82 26.71
C LYS A 141 -41.86 12.19 27.25
N SER A 142 -41.60 13.27 26.52
CA SER A 142 -42.03 14.62 26.88
C SER A 142 -43.54 14.75 26.81
N GLU A 143 -44.21 14.18 25.79
CA GLU A 143 -45.68 14.20 25.69
C GLU A 143 -46.31 13.44 26.86
N ARG A 144 -45.81 12.24 27.18
CA ARG A 144 -46.31 11.46 28.34
C ARG A 144 -46.10 12.21 29.65
N ARG A 145 -44.96 12.88 29.81
CA ARG A 145 -44.66 13.67 31.00
C ARG A 145 -45.57 14.89 31.10
N ALA A 146 -45.79 15.63 30.01
CA ALA A 146 -46.67 16.78 29.96
C ALA A 146 -48.11 16.40 30.33
N ARG A 147 -48.65 15.31 29.76
CA ARG A 147 -49.98 14.80 30.13
C ARG A 147 -50.06 14.38 31.60
N HIS A 148 -49.03 13.71 32.13
CA HIS A 148 -48.98 13.36 33.55
C HIS A 148 -48.90 14.60 34.46
N ASP A 149 -48.13 15.61 34.06
CA ASP A 149 -47.95 16.83 34.83
C ASP A 149 -49.22 17.68 34.81
N GLU A 150 -49.93 17.74 33.68
CA GLU A 150 -51.27 18.38 33.56
C GLU A 150 -52.31 17.70 34.47
N ILE A 151 -52.34 16.36 34.51
CA ILE A 151 -53.18 15.61 35.45
C ILE A 151 -52.79 15.95 36.90
N ARG A 152 -51.49 15.93 37.22
CA ARG A 152 -51.02 16.20 38.57
C ARG A 152 -51.40 17.61 39.04
N LYS A 153 -51.36 18.60 38.13
CA LYS A 153 -51.84 19.96 38.37
C LYS A 153 -53.36 20.01 38.61
N LYS A 154 -54.17 19.35 37.78
CA LYS A 154 -55.65 19.31 37.92
C LYS A 154 -56.13 18.79 39.29
N TYR A 155 -55.35 17.92 39.92
CA TYR A 155 -55.68 17.33 41.23
C TYR A 155 -54.89 17.97 42.39
N GLY A 156 -54.18 19.09 42.16
CA GLY A 156 -53.46 19.80 43.23
C GLY A 156 -52.25 19.06 43.82
N LEU A 157 -51.77 17.98 43.18
CA LEU A 157 -50.60 17.21 43.63
C LEU A 157 -49.26 17.91 43.34
N ILE A 158 -49.27 19.05 42.65
CA ILE A 158 -48.14 19.98 42.50
C ILE A 158 -48.56 21.32 43.11
N PRO A 159 -47.75 21.94 43.99
CA PRO A 159 -48.03 23.25 44.53
C PRO A 159 -47.78 24.32 43.47
N ASP A 160 -48.72 24.47 42.53
CA ASP A 160 -48.82 25.68 41.70
C ASP A 160 -49.80 26.62 42.42
N SER A 161 -49.41 27.88 42.61
CA SER A 161 -50.15 28.91 43.35
C SER A 161 -51.50 29.31 42.73
N ASP A 162 -51.86 28.76 41.56
CA ASP A 162 -53.02 29.14 40.76
C ASP A 162 -54.06 28.01 40.62
N HIS A 163 -54.10 27.04 41.55
CA HIS A 163 -55.14 26.00 41.51
C HIS A 163 -56.42 26.44 42.27
N PRO A 164 -57.62 26.45 41.65
CA PRO A 164 -58.84 26.95 42.29
C PRO A 164 -59.35 26.14 43.50
N TYR A 165 -58.77 24.96 43.77
CA TYR A 165 -59.13 24.10 44.91
C TYR A 165 -58.19 24.17 46.12
N SER A 166 -57.01 24.80 46.03
CA SER A 166 -56.06 24.87 47.17
C SER A 166 -56.46 25.88 48.25
N ARG A 167 -57.57 26.60 48.07
CA ARG A 167 -58.10 27.57 49.04
C ARG A 167 -58.79 26.90 50.25
N PHE A 168 -59.17 25.63 50.16
CA PHE A 168 -59.99 24.95 51.18
C PHE A 168 -59.21 24.08 52.18
N GLU A 169 -57.89 23.93 52.05
CA GLU A 169 -57.06 23.14 53.00
C GLU A 169 -56.36 23.99 54.07
N ASN A 170 -56.53 25.31 54.06
CA ASN A 170 -55.93 26.23 55.04
C ASN A 170 -56.99 26.83 56.01
N GLU A 171 -57.87 25.97 56.56
CA GLU A 171 -58.74 26.30 57.71
C GLU A 171 -58.63 25.25 58.80
#